data_AF-A0A7L0V5W4-F1
#
_entry.id   AF-A0A7L0V5W4-F1
#
_cell.length_a   1.000
_cell.length_b   1.000
_cell.length_c   1.000
_cell.angle_alpha   90.00
_cell.angle_beta   90.00
_cell.angle_gamma   90.00
#
_symmetry.space_group_name_H-M   'P 1'
#
loop_
_entity.id
_entity.type
_entity.pdbx_description
1 polymer ?
#
loop_
_entity_poly.entity_id
_entity_poly.type
_entity_poly.pdbx_seq_one_letter_code
_entity_poly.pdbx_strand_id
1 'polypeptide(L)'
;RVFGQDIQGRDCGDEVAQWITSFLNSEPCRLVHFEPSMVPRKSKDTKALFRNTDEVAYPDCSPVLIISEASMDDLNTRLEKKAKIQNFRPNIFVTDCGAFEEDTWEDILIGDVEMKGTVCCGRCILTTVNPDTGVIDRKEPLETLK
;
A
#
# COMPACT_ATOMS: atom_id res chain seq x y z
N ARG A 1 -0.75 -13.96 10.64
CA ARG A 1 -1.70 -13.98 9.50
C ARG A 1 -1.81 -12.60 8.91
N VAL A 2 -1.80 -12.49 7.58
CA VAL A 2 -1.99 -11.23 6.85
C VAL A 2 -3.08 -11.48 5.82
N PHE A 3 -4.16 -10.69 5.85
CA PHE A 3 -5.38 -10.90 5.04
C PHE A 3 -5.91 -12.33 5.05
N GLY A 4 -5.92 -12.98 6.22
CA GLY A 4 -6.40 -14.35 6.39
C GLY A 4 -5.42 -15.45 5.97
N GLN A 5 -4.27 -15.12 5.38
CA GLN A 5 -3.25 -16.08 4.97
C GLN A 5 -2.16 -16.22 6.03
N ASP A 6 -1.68 -17.45 6.24
CA ASP A 6 -0.53 -17.72 7.09
C ASP A 6 0.76 -17.30 6.39
N ILE A 7 1.64 -16.61 7.12
CA ILE A 7 2.96 -16.18 6.66
C ILE A 7 3.88 -16.11 7.87
N GLN A 8 5.14 -16.51 7.67
CA GLN A 8 6.16 -16.49 8.70
C GLN A 8 6.80 -15.10 8.84
N GLY A 9 7.44 -14.87 9.98
CA GLY A 9 8.29 -13.71 10.21
C GLY A 9 9.28 -13.99 11.34
N ARG A 10 10.52 -13.54 11.16
CA ARG A 10 11.56 -13.58 12.19
C ARG A 10 11.24 -12.52 13.22
N ASP A 11 11.13 -12.93 14.48
CA ASP A 11 10.91 -11.99 15.58
C ASP A 11 12.11 -11.04 15.76
N CYS A 12 11.84 -9.74 15.90
CA CYS A 12 12.87 -8.70 15.99
C CYS A 12 13.37 -8.42 17.43
N GLY A 13 12.96 -9.21 18.43
CA GLY A 13 13.42 -9.13 19.80
C GLY A 13 12.53 -8.35 20.75
N ASP A 14 12.78 -8.53 22.05
CA ASP A 14 11.94 -8.00 23.13
C ASP A 14 12.01 -6.48 23.25
N GLU A 15 13.17 -5.88 22.99
CA GLU A 15 13.34 -4.43 23.05
C GLU A 15 12.42 -3.72 22.04
N VAL A 16 12.39 -4.20 20.80
CA VAL A 16 11.55 -3.64 19.74
C VAL A 16 10.06 -3.87 20.04
N ALA A 17 9.72 -5.06 20.53
CA ALA A 17 8.36 -5.39 20.93
C ALA A 17 7.85 -4.47 22.05
N GLN A 18 8.66 -4.24 23.09
CA GLN A 18 8.35 -3.34 24.19
C GLN A 18 8.18 -1.91 23.68
N TRP A 19 9.10 -1.42 22.85
CA TRP A 19 9.02 -0.07 22.30
C TRP A 19 7.72 0.19 21.54
N ILE A 20 7.34 -0.71 20.61
CA ILE A 20 6.10 -0.56 19.82
C ILE A 20 4.87 -0.63 20.72
N THR A 21 4.84 -1.59 21.64
CA THR A 21 3.71 -1.78 22.56
C THR A 21 3.50 -0.55 23.44
N SER A 22 4.59 0.02 23.97
CA SER A 22 4.54 1.23 24.78
C SER A 22 4.13 2.46 23.96
N PHE A 23 4.68 2.64 22.76
CA PHE A 23 4.33 3.77 21.89
C PHE A 23 2.85 3.76 21.48
N LEU A 24 2.33 2.59 21.11
CA LEU A 24 0.93 2.43 20.71
C LEU A 24 -0.04 2.37 21.90
N ASN A 25 0.47 2.22 23.12
CA ASN A 25 -0.31 1.98 24.34
C ASN A 25 -1.37 0.87 24.10
N SER A 26 -0.92 -0.25 23.55
CA SER A 26 -1.77 -1.35 23.08
C SER A 26 -1.54 -2.64 23.85
N GLU A 27 -2.29 -3.68 23.51
CA GLU A 27 -1.93 -5.07 23.84
C GLU A 27 -0.52 -5.41 23.32
N PRO A 28 0.15 -6.44 23.90
CA PRO A 28 1.50 -6.82 23.52
C PRO A 28 1.65 -7.08 22.01
N CYS A 29 2.55 -6.33 21.37
CA CYS A 29 2.84 -6.43 19.94
C CYS A 29 4.27 -6.92 19.72
N ARG A 30 4.48 -7.71 18.65
CA ARG A 30 5.80 -8.11 18.17
C ARG A 30 6.04 -7.51 16.80
N LEU A 31 7.25 -7.00 16.55
CA LEU A 31 7.72 -6.73 15.20
C LEU A 31 8.33 -8.01 14.62
N VAL A 32 7.98 -8.31 13.37
CA VAL A 32 8.57 -9.42 12.64
C VAL A 32 9.13 -8.96 11.29
N HIS A 33 10.21 -9.59 10.86
CA HIS A 33 10.88 -9.35 9.59
C HIS A 33 10.79 -10.58 8.68
N PHE A 34 10.49 -10.39 7.41
CA PHE A 34 10.43 -11.50 6.44
C PHE A 34 11.84 -11.82 5.93
N GLU A 35 12.23 -13.09 5.95
CA GLU A 35 13.54 -13.52 5.44
C GLU A 35 13.39 -14.20 4.07
N PRO A 36 14.33 -14.04 3.12
CA PRO A 36 14.25 -14.66 1.79
C PRO A 36 14.13 -16.19 1.78
N SER A 37 14.52 -16.87 2.87
CA SER A 37 14.36 -18.32 3.02
C SER A 37 12.94 -18.74 3.44
N MET A 38 12.07 -17.80 3.80
CA MET A 38 10.67 -18.06 4.17
C MET A 38 9.78 -18.17 2.94
N VAL A 39 8.64 -18.83 3.08
CA VAL A 39 7.64 -18.94 2.01
C VAL A 39 6.85 -17.63 1.91
N PRO A 40 6.90 -16.92 0.76
CA PRO A 40 6.13 -15.69 0.57
C PRO A 40 4.65 -16.00 0.34
N ARG A 41 3.80 -14.98 0.49
CA ARG A 41 2.41 -15.02 0.01
C ARG A 41 2.38 -14.83 -1.50
N LYS A 42 1.36 -15.40 -2.15
CA LYS A 42 1.12 -15.19 -3.58
C LYS A 42 0.04 -14.15 -3.77
N SER A 43 0.31 -13.13 -4.59
CA SER A 43 -0.65 -12.09 -4.94
C SER A 43 -1.94 -12.67 -5.53
N LYS A 44 -1.81 -13.76 -6.28
CA LYS A 44 -2.93 -14.47 -6.90
C LYS A 44 -3.96 -15.03 -5.91
N ASP A 45 -3.53 -15.42 -4.72
CA ASP A 45 -4.41 -15.93 -3.67
C ASP A 45 -5.29 -14.81 -3.07
N THR A 46 -4.97 -13.55 -3.36
CA THR A 46 -5.79 -12.38 -3.00
C THR A 46 -6.57 -11.84 -4.22
N LYS A 47 -5.97 -11.82 -5.41
CA LYS A 47 -6.61 -11.37 -6.67
C LYS A 47 -6.17 -12.24 -7.84
N ALA A 48 -7.12 -12.93 -8.48
CA ALA A 48 -6.83 -13.92 -9.52
C ALA A 48 -6.13 -13.39 -10.80
N LEU A 49 -6.09 -12.07 -10.99
CA LEU A 49 -5.44 -11.40 -12.12
C LEU A 49 -3.90 -11.49 -12.07
N PHE A 50 -3.32 -11.70 -10.88
CA PHE A 50 -1.87 -11.86 -10.74
C PHE A 50 -1.39 -13.24 -11.22
N ARG A 51 -0.12 -13.32 -11.61
CA ARG A 51 0.54 -14.57 -12.01
C ARG A 51 0.83 -15.44 -10.77
N ASN A 52 1.03 -16.73 -10.99
CA ASN A 52 1.41 -17.67 -9.93
C ASN A 52 2.79 -17.37 -9.31
N THR A 53 3.62 -16.59 -10.04
CA THR A 53 4.98 -16.20 -9.68
C THR A 53 5.04 -14.84 -8.99
N ASP A 54 3.92 -14.13 -8.88
CA ASP A 54 3.88 -12.82 -8.22
C ASP A 54 3.78 -13.04 -6.71
N GLU A 55 4.85 -12.69 -6.01
CA GLU A 55 5.07 -12.98 -4.61
C GLU A 55 5.20 -11.68 -3.80
N VAL A 56 4.62 -11.68 -2.60
CA VAL A 56 4.69 -10.58 -1.65
C VAL A 56 4.90 -11.11 -0.24
N ALA A 57 5.54 -10.33 0.61
CA ALA A 57 5.60 -10.62 2.04
C ALA A 57 4.33 -10.10 2.74
N TYR A 58 4.43 -8.93 3.38
CA TYR A 58 3.35 -8.30 4.12
C TYR A 58 2.47 -7.26 3.35
N PRO A 59 2.78 -6.82 2.11
CA PRO A 59 1.84 -5.99 1.34
C PRO A 59 0.45 -6.63 1.16
N ASP A 60 -0.55 -5.79 0.88
CA ASP A 60 -1.94 -6.22 0.74
C ASP A 60 -2.12 -7.25 -0.38
N CYS A 61 -1.73 -6.87 -1.61
CA CYS A 61 -1.85 -7.73 -2.78
C CYS A 61 -0.72 -7.55 -3.80
N SER A 62 -0.37 -6.32 -4.18
CA SER A 62 0.60 -6.05 -5.24
C SER A 62 2.01 -5.81 -4.70
N PRO A 63 3.08 -6.21 -5.42
CA PRO A 63 4.46 -5.85 -5.06
C PRO A 63 4.74 -4.35 -5.25
N VAL A 64 4.07 -3.69 -6.19
CA VAL A 64 4.26 -2.27 -6.53
C VAL A 64 2.90 -1.59 -6.71
N LEU A 65 2.77 -0.38 -6.17
CA LEU A 65 1.67 0.55 -6.42
C LEU A 65 2.21 1.81 -7.08
N ILE A 66 1.60 2.21 -8.20
CA ILE A 66 1.91 3.41 -8.97
C ILE A 66 0.71 4.36 -8.87
N ILE A 67 0.98 5.65 -8.72
CA ILE A 67 -0.01 6.74 -8.75
C ILE A 67 0.63 7.92 -9.49
N SER A 68 -0.14 8.67 -10.28
CA SER A 68 0.32 9.91 -10.89
C SER A 68 0.04 11.16 -10.04
N GLU A 69 0.86 12.19 -10.21
CA GLU A 69 0.65 13.51 -9.62
C GLU A 69 -0.65 14.14 -10.12
N ALA A 70 -0.94 14.00 -11.41
CA ALA A 70 -2.17 14.51 -12.00
C ALA A 70 -3.44 13.88 -11.38
N SER A 71 -3.43 12.58 -11.06
CA SER A 71 -4.53 11.93 -10.31
C SER A 71 -4.71 12.49 -8.90
N MET A 72 -3.61 12.79 -8.22
CA MET A 72 -3.64 13.40 -6.90
C MET A 72 -4.18 14.83 -6.94
N ASP A 73 -3.75 15.60 -7.93
CA ASP A 73 -4.20 16.97 -8.13
C ASP A 73 -5.69 17.03 -8.47
N ASP A 74 -6.17 16.16 -9.37
CA ASP A 74 -7.59 16.02 -9.68
C ASP A 74 -8.42 15.75 -8.42
N LEU A 75 -8.04 14.74 -7.63
CA LEU A 75 -8.73 14.43 -6.38
C LEU A 75 -8.71 15.65 -5.44
N ASN A 76 -7.56 16.31 -5.33
CA ASN A 76 -7.40 17.47 -4.49
C ASN A 76 -8.27 18.64 -4.95
N THR A 77 -8.62 18.80 -6.23
CA THR A 77 -9.58 19.83 -6.66
C THR A 77 -10.97 19.63 -6.06
N ARG A 78 -11.33 18.39 -5.70
CA ARG A 78 -12.64 17.99 -5.17
C ARG A 78 -12.72 17.93 -3.64
N LEU A 79 -11.58 18.08 -2.95
CA LEU A 79 -11.50 18.00 -1.50
C LEU A 79 -11.41 19.38 -0.83
N GLU A 80 -12.16 19.56 0.27
CA GLU A 80 -11.98 20.71 1.16
C GLU A 80 -10.60 20.67 1.83
N LYS A 81 -10.27 19.53 2.45
CA LYS A 81 -8.95 19.26 3.03
C LYS A 81 -8.15 18.39 2.08
N LYS A 82 -7.08 18.97 1.53
CA LYS A 82 -6.23 18.28 0.55
C LYS A 82 -5.59 17.03 1.15
N ALA A 83 -5.68 15.92 0.43
CA ALA A 83 -4.99 14.68 0.74
C ALA A 83 -3.53 14.77 0.28
N LYS A 84 -2.63 14.10 1.00
CA LYS A 84 -1.22 13.98 0.63
C LYS A 84 -0.99 12.63 -0.04
N ILE A 85 0.08 12.50 -0.83
CA ILE A 85 0.42 11.21 -1.48
C ILE A 85 0.64 10.08 -0.46
N GLN A 86 1.10 10.41 0.75
CA GLN A 86 1.30 9.47 1.86
C GLN A 86 0.00 8.80 2.32
N ASN A 87 -1.17 9.42 2.10
CA ASN A 87 -2.47 8.80 2.36
C ASN A 87 -2.69 7.56 1.48
N PHE A 88 -2.09 7.51 0.28
CA PHE A 88 -2.29 6.46 -0.71
C PHE A 88 -1.16 5.44 -0.78
N ARG A 89 -0.02 5.76 -0.16
CA ARG A 89 1.13 4.85 0.04
C ARG A 89 1.66 4.20 -1.27
N PRO A 90 1.81 4.93 -2.39
CA PRO A 90 2.42 4.35 -3.58
C PRO A 90 3.91 4.08 -3.35
N ASN A 91 4.46 3.16 -4.14
CA ASN A 91 5.89 2.96 -4.25
C ASN A 91 6.51 3.91 -5.27
N ILE A 92 5.79 4.18 -6.36
CA ILE A 92 6.24 5.03 -7.46
C ILE A 92 5.19 6.14 -7.67
N PHE A 93 5.66 7.38 -7.71
CA PHE A 93 4.84 8.56 -7.94
C PHE A 93 5.33 9.23 -9.23
N VAL A 94 4.44 9.33 -10.23
CA VAL A 94 4.81 9.72 -11.60
C VAL A 94 4.29 11.11 -11.94
N THR A 95 5.11 11.95 -12.57
CA THR A 95 4.75 13.29 -13.05
C THR A 95 4.57 13.28 -14.57
N ASP A 96 4.15 14.42 -15.14
CA ASP A 96 4.12 14.66 -16.58
C ASP A 96 3.21 13.72 -17.39
N CYS A 97 2.05 13.35 -16.83
CA CYS A 97 1.00 12.60 -17.52
C CYS A 97 -0.40 13.18 -17.23
N GLY A 98 -1.42 12.69 -17.91
CA GLY A 98 -2.82 13.01 -17.62
C GLY A 98 -3.30 12.43 -16.29
N ALA A 99 -4.37 13.01 -15.74
CA ALA A 99 -5.02 12.45 -14.56
C ALA A 99 -5.59 11.06 -14.89
N PHE A 100 -5.32 10.08 -14.02
CA PHE A 100 -5.70 8.68 -14.14
C PHE A 100 -5.10 7.95 -15.34
N GLU A 101 -4.11 8.55 -16.02
CA GLU A 101 -3.47 7.92 -17.17
C GLU A 101 -2.76 6.61 -16.76
N GLU A 102 -2.32 6.51 -15.51
CA GLU A 102 -1.71 5.30 -14.95
C GLU A 102 -2.62 4.06 -15.00
N ASP A 103 -3.93 4.24 -15.07
CA ASP A 103 -4.88 3.12 -15.21
C ASP A 103 -4.81 2.46 -16.59
N THR A 104 -4.21 3.13 -17.58
CA THR A 104 -4.08 2.65 -18.96
C THR A 104 -2.71 2.04 -19.25
N TRP A 105 -1.75 2.17 -18.34
CA TRP A 105 -0.38 1.69 -18.56
C TRP A 105 -0.28 0.17 -18.35
N GLU A 106 -0.36 -0.58 -19.44
CA GLU A 106 -0.22 -2.04 -19.41
C GLU A 106 1.24 -2.50 -19.32
N ASP A 107 2.11 -1.97 -20.16
CA ASP A 107 3.54 -2.29 -20.19
C ASP A 107 4.34 -1.04 -19.81
N ILE A 108 5.12 -1.12 -18.74
CA ILE A 108 5.80 0.01 -18.11
C ILE A 108 7.31 -0.29 -18.08
N LEU A 109 8.11 0.62 -18.63
CA LEU A 109 9.58 0.53 -18.61
C LEU A 109 10.16 1.72 -17.86
N ILE A 110 10.93 1.46 -16.79
CA ILE A 110 11.66 2.49 -16.04
C ILE A 110 13.14 2.10 -15.99
N GLY A 111 13.98 2.79 -16.77
CA GLY A 111 15.35 2.35 -17.03
C GLY A 111 15.34 0.99 -17.74
N ASP A 112 15.92 -0.02 -17.10
CA ASP A 112 15.94 -1.41 -17.61
C ASP A 112 14.91 -2.32 -16.92
N VAL A 113 14.04 -1.76 -16.08
CA VAL A 113 13.03 -2.51 -15.32
C VAL A 113 11.70 -2.50 -16.05
N GLU A 114 11.25 -3.68 -16.48
CA GLU A 114 9.94 -3.92 -17.05
C GLU A 114 8.92 -4.28 -15.96
N MET A 115 7.76 -3.65 -16.00
CA MET A 115 6.62 -3.90 -15.12
C MET A 115 5.34 -4.00 -15.93
N LYS A 116 4.35 -4.72 -15.38
CA LYS A 116 3.04 -4.90 -16.00
C LYS A 116 1.92 -4.33 -15.13
N GLY A 117 1.13 -3.42 -15.69
CA GLY A 117 -0.14 -2.99 -15.14
C GLY A 117 -1.08 -4.19 -14.99
N THR A 118 -1.54 -4.46 -13.77
CA THR A 118 -2.29 -5.70 -13.46
C THR A 118 -3.72 -5.43 -13.01
N VAL A 119 -3.91 -4.53 -12.03
CA VAL A 119 -5.23 -4.22 -11.48
C VAL A 119 -5.20 -2.87 -10.76
N CYS A 120 -6.26 -2.07 -10.92
CA CYS A 120 -6.42 -0.81 -10.18
C CYS A 120 -6.54 -1.07 -8.66
N CYS A 121 -6.00 -0.15 -7.87
CA CYS A 121 -6.01 -0.26 -6.41
C CYS A 121 -7.33 0.25 -5.83
N GLY A 122 -8.17 -0.67 -5.35
CA GLY A 122 -9.34 -0.31 -4.55
C GLY A 122 -8.92 0.35 -3.23
N ARG A 123 -9.40 1.57 -2.98
CA ARG A 123 -9.03 2.35 -1.79
C ARG A 123 -9.88 1.95 -0.58
N CYS A 124 -9.26 1.93 0.60
CA CYS A 124 -9.91 1.57 1.85
C CYS A 124 -9.82 2.71 2.87
N ILE A 125 -10.41 2.52 4.06
CA ILE A 125 -10.46 3.54 5.13
C ILE A 125 -9.08 4.05 5.57
N LEU A 126 -8.00 3.31 5.30
CA LEU A 126 -6.65 3.73 5.64
C LEU A 126 -6.21 5.01 4.92
N THR A 127 -6.83 5.36 3.78
CA THR A 127 -6.58 6.66 3.12
C THR A 127 -7.02 7.85 3.98
N THR A 128 -7.92 7.63 4.94
CA THR A 128 -8.48 8.66 5.82
C THR A 128 -7.64 8.92 7.07
N VAL A 129 -6.51 8.21 7.24
CA VAL A 129 -5.58 8.46 8.35
C VAL A 129 -4.68 9.64 7.99
N ASN A 130 -4.66 10.68 8.82
CA ASN A 130 -3.73 11.78 8.64
C ASN A 130 -2.29 11.31 8.93
N PRO A 131 -1.36 11.41 7.97
CA PRO A 131 -0.01 10.87 8.13
C PRO A 131 0.85 11.63 9.15
N ASP A 132 0.51 12.88 9.46
CA ASP A 132 1.27 13.70 10.42
C ASP A 132 0.79 13.49 11.86
N THR A 133 -0.50 13.18 12.06
CA THR A 133 -1.11 13.08 13.39
C THR A 133 -1.54 11.68 13.80
N GLY A 134 -1.64 10.73 12.86
CA GLY A 134 -2.16 9.38 13.10
C GLY A 134 -3.67 9.33 13.34
N VAL A 135 -4.39 10.45 13.24
CA VAL A 135 -5.84 10.51 13.50
C VAL A 135 -6.62 10.06 12.27
N ILE A 136 -7.60 9.19 12.47
CA ILE A 136 -8.50 8.68 11.42
C ILE A 136 -9.75 9.55 11.28
N ASP A 137 -10.00 10.07 10.08
CA ASP A 137 -11.19 10.86 9.74
C ASP A 137 -12.43 9.97 9.52
N ARG A 138 -12.23 8.78 8.91
CA ARG A 138 -13.25 7.79 8.53
C ARG A 138 -14.17 8.20 7.39
N LYS A 139 -14.09 9.42 6.87
CA LYS A 139 -14.84 9.86 5.68
C LYS A 139 -13.93 10.22 4.52
N GLU A 140 -13.19 11.33 4.63
CA GLU A 140 -12.38 11.84 3.53
C GLU A 140 -10.94 11.29 3.57
N PRO A 141 -10.33 11.01 2.39
CA PRO A 141 -10.82 11.25 1.03
C PRO A 141 -11.67 10.11 0.44
N LEU A 142 -12.08 9.13 1.25
CA LEU A 142 -12.72 7.91 0.75
C LEU A 142 -14.16 8.12 0.26
N GLU A 143 -14.92 9.06 0.84
CA GLU A 143 -16.26 9.41 0.34
C GLU A 143 -16.17 10.08 -1.04
N THR A 144 -15.25 11.03 -1.23
CA THR A 144 -15.02 11.70 -2.54
C THR A 144 -14.53 10.73 -3.63
N LEU A 145 -13.92 9.61 -3.27
CA LEU A 145 -13.43 8.58 -4.20
C LEU A 145 -14.50 7.56 -4.64
N LYS A 146 -15.66 7.52 -3.98
CA LYS A 146 -16.77 6.61 -4.31
C LYS A 146 -17.70 7.23 -5.36
#